data_AF-A0A7Y2D2D7-F1
#
_entry.id   AF-A0A7Y2D2D7-F1
#
_cell.length_a   1.000
_cell.length_b   1.000
_cell.length_c   1.000
_cell.angle_alpha   90.00
_cell.angle_beta   90.00
_cell.angle_gamma   90.00
#
_symmetry.space_group_name_H-M   'P 1'
#
loop_
_entity.id
_entity.type
_entity.pdbx_description
1 polymer ?
#
loop_
_entity_poly.entity_id
_entity_poly.type
_entity_poly.pdbx_seq_one_letter_code
_entity_poly.pdbx_strand_id
1 'polypeptide(L)' 'MLHDTIYPETEAVYGGDSASLGGPEIRVNSQTTLALGMAIHEMATNTARYGAFSTDDTHVDMSCSRINDAAGDRLRIEW' A
#
# COMPACT_ATOMS: atom_id res chain seq x y z
N MET A 1 -9.90 -6.36 3.75
CA MET A 1 -9.70 -6.05 2.31
C MET A 1 -8.33 -5.41 2.13
N LEU A 2 -7.84 -5.23 0.90
CA LEU A 2 -6.50 -4.65 0.68
C LEU A 2 -6.31 -3.29 1.38
N HIS A 3 -7.35 -2.45 1.35
CA HIS A 3 -7.36 -1.15 2.01
C HIS A 3 -7.11 -1.23 3.53
N ASP A 4 -7.72 -2.22 4.22
CA ASP A 4 -7.54 -2.43 5.67
C ASP A 4 -6.08 -2.79 6.04
N THR A 5 -5.29 -3.27 5.08
CA THR A 5 -3.87 -3.59 5.26
C THR A 5 -2.98 -2.36 5.09
N ILE A 6 -3.41 -1.39 4.27
CA ILE A 6 -2.61 -0.21 3.90
C ILE A 6 -2.77 0.91 4.92
N TYR A 7 -4.00 1.14 5.38
CA TYR A 7 -4.34 2.21 6.31
C TYR A 7 -3.46 2.23 7.59
N PRO A 8 -3.22 1.10 8.28
CA PRO A 8 -2.41 1.08 9.50
C PRO A 8 -0.95 1.46 9.29
N GLU A 9 -0.44 1.27 8.09
CA GLU A 9 0.98 1.48 7.74
C GLU A 9 1.23 2.86 7.12
N THR A 10 0.17 3.61 6.81
CA THR A 10 0.23 4.90 6.13
C THR A 10 -0.52 5.96 6.91
N GLU A 11 -1.83 6.14 6.65
CA GLU A 11 -2.67 7.18 7.22
C GLU A 11 -2.63 7.22 8.76
N ALA A 12 -2.65 6.06 9.42
CA ALA A 12 -2.61 5.97 10.87
C ALA A 12 -1.26 6.46 11.46
N VAL A 13 -0.18 6.43 10.68
CA VAL A 13 1.19 6.76 11.11
C VAL A 13 1.57 8.18 10.69
N TYR A 14 1.18 8.61 9.48
CA TYR A 14 1.65 9.84 8.86
C TYR A 14 0.56 10.91 8.66
N GLY A 15 -0.71 10.62 8.97
CA GLY A 15 -1.82 11.57 8.90
C GLY A 15 -2.85 11.25 7.82
N GLY A 16 -4.08 11.76 8.00
CA GLY A 16 -5.31 11.31 7.33
C GLY A 16 -5.46 11.53 5.82
N ASP A 17 -4.40 11.95 5.12
CA ASP A 17 -4.36 12.05 3.65
C ASP A 17 -2.95 11.69 3.15
N SER A 18 -2.15 10.94 3.91
CA SER A 18 -0.77 10.60 3.54
C SER A 18 -0.67 9.53 2.45
N ALA A 19 -1.76 8.83 2.15
CA ALA A 19 -1.82 7.85 1.09
C ALA A 19 -3.22 7.72 0.48
N SER A 20 -3.28 7.31 -0.78
CA SER A 20 -4.51 6.84 -1.45
C SER A 20 -4.29 5.44 -2.05
N LEU A 21 -5.37 4.68 -2.21
CA LEU A 21 -5.34 3.41 -2.92
C LEU A 21 -6.42 3.40 -4.01
N GLY A 22 -5.98 3.46 -5.25
CA GLY A 22 -6.81 3.22 -6.43
C GLY A 22 -6.89 1.74 -6.80
N GLY A 23 -7.94 1.40 -7.57
CA GLY A 23 -8.15 0.07 -8.12
C GLY A 23 -9.32 -0.69 -7.49
N PRO A 24 -9.56 -1.95 -7.90
CA PRO A 24 -10.68 -2.74 -7.42
C PRO A 24 -10.43 -3.22 -5.99
N GLU A 25 -11.52 -3.46 -5.26
CA GLU A 25 -11.44 -4.08 -3.94
C GLU A 25 -10.98 -5.54 -4.04
N ILE A 26 -9.72 -5.81 -3.67
CA ILE A 26 -9.13 -7.15 -3.73
C ILE A 26 -9.11 -7.76 -2.33
N ARG A 27 -9.66 -8.97 -2.21
CA ARG A 27 -9.55 -9.79 -1.00
C ARG A 27 -8.32 -10.67 -1.11
N VAL A 28 -7.45 -10.54 -0.12
CA VAL A 28 -6.26 -11.36 0.06
C VAL A 28 -6.44 -12.26 1.30
N ASN A 29 -5.74 -13.39 1.33
CA ASN A 29 -5.75 -14.25 2.51
C ASN A 29 -4.87 -13.67 3.63
N SER A 30 -4.92 -14.26 4.82
CA SER A 30 -4.20 -13.79 6.01
C SER A 30 -2.67 -13.76 5.83
N GLN A 31 -2.11 -14.73 5.11
CA GLN A 31 -0.67 -14.81 4.88
C GLN A 31 -0.19 -13.68 3.95
N THR A 32 -0.92 -13.45 2.84
CA THR A 32 -0.65 -12.35 1.92
C THR A 32 -0.87 -11.00 2.58
N THR A 33 -1.88 -10.89 3.46
CA THR A 33 -2.15 -9.69 4.26
C THR A 33 -0.92 -9.31 5.10
N LEU A 34 -0.37 -10.28 5.84
CA LEU A 34 0.81 -10.04 6.69
C LEU A 34 2.03 -9.63 5.87
N ALA A 35 2.33 -10.40 4.80
CA ALA A 35 3.48 -10.12 3.95
C ALA A 35 3.37 -8.74 3.28
N LEU A 36 2.16 -8.35 2.86
CA LEU A 36 1.92 -7.05 2.27
C LEU A 36 2.05 -5.92 3.29
N GLY A 37 1.46 -6.06 4.48
CA GLY A 37 1.58 -5.06 5.55
C GLY A 37 3.05 -4.75 5.85
N MET A 38 3.90 -5.78 5.95
CA MET A 38 5.34 -5.59 6.11
C MET A 38 6.00 -4.86 4.93
N ALA A 39 5.67 -5.23 3.69
CA ALA A 39 6.25 -4.56 2.52
C ALA A 39 5.88 -3.07 2.48
N ILE A 40 4.63 -2.75 2.80
CA ILE A 40 4.09 -1.38 2.85
C ILE A 40 4.72 -0.60 4.00
N HIS A 41 4.88 -1.21 5.16
CA HIS A 41 5.58 -0.62 6.30
C HIS A 41 7.00 -0.15 5.93
N GLU A 42 7.77 -1.02 5.27
CA GLU A 42 9.14 -0.70 4.85
C GLU A 42 9.17 0.37 3.75
N MET A 43 8.22 0.33 2.80
CA MET A 43 8.09 1.35 1.76
C MET A 43 7.70 2.72 2.33
N ALA A 44 6.76 2.76 3.28
CA ALA A 44 6.35 3.96 3.99
C ALA A 44 7.51 4.53 4.82
N THR A 45 8.23 3.65 5.54
CA THR A 45 9.43 4.01 6.30
C THR A 45 10.53 4.58 5.41
N ASN A 46 10.76 3.99 4.24
CA ASN A 46 11.74 4.50 3.28
C ASN A 46 11.31 5.86 2.70
N THR A 47 10.05 6.01 2.34
CA THR A 47 9.47 7.30 1.89
C THR A 47 9.62 8.36 2.98
N ALA A 48 9.48 7.99 4.26
CA ALA A 48 9.63 8.92 5.36
C ALA A 48 11.09 9.31 5.63
N ARG A 49 12.00 8.35 5.55
CA ARG A 49 13.43 8.58 5.78
C ARG A 49 14.10 9.36 4.65
N TYR A 50 13.67 9.15 3.41
CA TYR A 50 14.39 9.63 2.22
C TYR A 50 13.57 10.52 1.29
N GLY A 51 12.23 10.50 1.37
CA GLY A 51 11.34 10.90 0.28
C GLY A 51 10.33 12.02 0.56
N ALA A 52 10.33 12.63 1.76
CA ALA A 52 9.57 13.86 2.11
C ALA A 52 8.35 13.78 3.06
N PHE A 53 8.15 12.75 3.89
CA PHE A 53 7.21 12.88 5.05
C PHE A 53 7.64 13.92 6.11
N SER A 54 8.66 14.73 5.82
CA SER A 54 9.19 15.82 6.63
C SER A 54 8.62 17.21 6.27
N THR A 55 7.72 17.30 5.29
CA THR A 55 6.95 18.51 4.94
C THR A 55 5.47 18.14 4.93
N ASP A 56 4.61 19.01 5.48
CA ASP A 56 3.19 18.78 5.82
C ASP A 56 2.25 18.36 4.64
N ASP A 57 2.78 18.09 3.44
CA ASP A 57 2.04 17.93 2.17
C ASP A 57 2.39 16.63 1.40
N THR A 58 2.97 15.62 2.05
CA THR A 58 3.29 14.36 1.35
C THR A 58 2.13 13.37 1.30
N HIS A 59 1.79 13.02 0.07
CA HIS A 59 0.79 12.04 -0.31
C HIS A 59 1.44 10.94 -1.16
N VAL A 60 1.08 9.68 -0.91
CA VAL A 60 1.49 8.52 -1.71
C VAL A 60 0.28 7.95 -2.45
N ASP A 61 0.30 7.99 -3.78
CA ASP A 61 -0.73 7.37 -4.61
C ASP A 61 -0.37 5.92 -4.94
N MET A 62 -1.10 4.96 -4.36
CA MET A 62 -0.96 3.55 -4.71
C MET A 62 -2.06 3.11 -5.67
N SER A 63 -1.73 2.18 -6.55
CA SER A 63 -2.73 1.49 -7.37
C SER A 63 -2.61 -0.02 -7.23
N CYS A 64 -3.74 -0.71 -7.21
CA CYS A 64 -3.76 -2.16 -7.24
C CYS A 64 -4.53 -2.69 -8.44
N SER A 65 -4.09 -3.84 -8.95
CA SER A 65 -4.80 -4.56 -10.00
C SER A 65 -4.58 -6.06 -9.87
N ARG A 66 -5.57 -6.82 -10.31
CA ARG A 66 -5.45 -8.28 -10.45
C ARG A 66 -5.10 -8.59 -11.89
N ILE A 67 -3.97 -9.24 -12.09
CA ILE A 67 -3.50 -9.70 -13.40
C ILE A 67 -3.82 -11.19 -13.49
N ASN A 68 -4.64 -11.56 -14.47
CA ASN A 68 -4.93 -12.95 -14.79
C ASN A 68 -4.38 -13.23 -16.20
N ASP A 69 -3.29 -13.99 -16.27
CA ASP A 69 -2.63 -14.35 -17.53
C ASP A 69 -2.26 -15.84 -17.56
N ALA A 70 -1.56 -16.26 -18.61
CA ALA A 70 -1.13 -17.65 -18.76
C ALA A 70 -0.18 -18.13 -17.64
N ALA A 71 0.43 -17.20 -16.90
CA ALA A 71 1.31 -17.47 -15.77
C ALA A 71 0.57 -17.46 -14.42
N GLY A 72 -0.76 -17.33 -14.43
CA GLY A 72 -1.64 -17.47 -13.27
C GLY A 72 -2.27 -16.16 -12.81
N ASP A 73 -2.80 -16.20 -11.59
CA ASP A 73 -3.45 -15.07 -10.93
C ASP A 73 -2.45 -14.34 -10.03
N ARG A 74 -2.23 -13.05 -10.31
CA ARG A 74 -1.25 -12.21 -9.63
C ARG A 74 -1.88 -10.92 -9.14
N LEU A 75 -1.43 -10.48 -7.97
CA LEU A 75 -1.70 -9.14 -7.48
C LEU A 75 -0.54 -8.23 -7.92
N ARG A 76 -0.85 -7.17 -8.67
CA ARG A 76 0.08 -6.06 -8.93
C ARG A 76 -0.29 -4.90 -8.04
N ILE A 77 0.73 -4.34 -7.38
CA ILE A 77 0.64 -3.11 -6.61
C ILE A 77 1.70 -2.17 -7.18
N GLU A 78 1.29 -0.95 -7.46
CA GLU A 78 2.15 0.14 -7.88
C GLU A 78 2.13 1.19 -6.77
N TRP A 79 3.32 1.66 -6.40
CA TRP A 79 3.58 2.64 -5.35
C TRP A 79 4.21 3.87 -5.98
#